data_AF-A0AAU3LYH2-F1
#
_entry.id   AF-A0AAU3LYH2-F1
#
_cell.length_a   1.000
_cell.length_b   1.000
_cell.length_c   1.000
_cell.angle_alpha   90.00
_cell.angle_beta   90.00
_cell.angle_gamma   90.00
#
_symmetry.space_group_name_H-M   'P 1'
#
loop_
_entity.id
_entity.type
_entity.pdbx_description
1 polymer ?
#
loop_
_entity_poly.entity_id
_entity_poly.type
_entity_poly.pdbx_seq_one_letter_code
_entity_poly.pdbx_strand_id
1 'polypeptide(L)'
;MTARIVRAHNQLKGPVVLVWDNLRTHLMPQMKDFIAANEDWLAVFHFPSYAPDLNPQEGIWSLVNRAIGNLAAANLDQLATAVKRSLKQTQYRPHLIDGCLIGTGLTLTS
;
A
#
# COMPACT_ATOMS: atom_id res chain seq x y z
N MET A 1 3.82 -11.64 -3.29
CA MET A 1 3.67 -10.22 -3.66
C MET A 1 3.13 -10.08 -5.09
N THR A 2 3.83 -10.66 -6.08
CA THR A 2 3.42 -10.75 -7.50
C THR A 2 1.98 -11.21 -7.72
N ALA A 3 1.51 -12.23 -7.00
CA ALA A 3 0.14 -12.72 -7.12
C ALA A 3 -0.95 -11.66 -6.84
N ARG A 4 -0.69 -10.68 -5.96
CA ARG A 4 -1.64 -9.58 -5.70
C ARG A 4 -1.66 -8.58 -6.85
N ILE A 5 -0.52 -8.33 -7.48
CA ILE A 5 -0.39 -7.45 -8.64
C ILE A 5 -1.13 -8.05 -9.84
N VAL A 6 -0.89 -9.33 -10.14
CA VAL A 6 -1.61 -10.06 -11.20
C VAL A 6 -3.12 -10.07 -10.95
N ARG A 7 -3.55 -10.31 -9.70
CA ARG A 7 -4.97 -10.25 -9.35
C ARG A 7 -5.56 -8.87 -9.60
N ALA A 8 -4.86 -7.79 -9.24
CA ALA A 8 -5.32 -6.43 -9.46
C ALA A 8 -5.48 -6.14 -10.96
N HIS A 9 -4.49 -6.51 -11.79
CA HIS A 9 -4.57 -6.38 -13.25
C HIS A 9 -5.78 -7.12 -13.82
N ASN A 10 -6.01 -8.37 -13.42
CA ASN A 10 -7.15 -9.17 -13.87
C ASN A 10 -8.51 -8.55 -13.46
N GLN A 11 -8.57 -7.86 -12.32
CA GLN A 11 -9.79 -7.21 -11.83
C GLN A 11 -10.04 -5.86 -12.52
N LEU A 12 -9.00 -5.07 -12.72
CA LEU A 12 -9.07 -3.72 -13.29
C LEU A 12 -9.08 -3.74 -14.83
N LYS A 13 -8.63 -4.84 -15.45
CA LYS A 13 -8.60 -5.08 -16.90
C LYS A 13 -7.90 -3.96 -17.68
N GLY A 14 -6.80 -3.45 -17.14
CA GLY A 14 -6.03 -2.38 -17.76
C GLY A 14 -4.60 -2.28 -17.24
N PRO A 15 -3.80 -1.37 -17.80
CA PRO A 15 -2.44 -1.12 -17.33
C PRO A 15 -2.43 -0.72 -15.85
N VAL A 16 -1.44 -1.21 -15.13
CA VAL A 16 -1.24 -0.93 -13.71
C VAL A 16 0.03 -0.11 -13.53
N VAL A 17 -0.10 1.03 -12.88
CA VAL A 17 1.04 1.79 -12.37
C VAL A 17 1.20 1.46 -10.89
N LEU A 18 2.31 0.82 -10.54
CA LEU A 18 2.65 0.47 -9.17
C LEU A 18 3.69 1.44 -8.62
N VAL A 19 3.30 2.25 -7.64
CA VAL A 19 4.21 3.13 -6.90
C VAL A 19 4.63 2.42 -5.62
N TRP A 20 5.94 2.27 -5.39
CA TRP A 20 6.46 1.38 -4.35
C TRP A 20 7.63 1.96 -3.55
N ASP A 21 7.72 1.61 -2.27
CA ASP A 21 8.91 1.90 -1.46
C ASP A 21 10.09 0.96 -1.79
N ASN A 22 11.25 1.31 -1.25
CA ASN A 22 12.52 0.60 -1.46
C ASN A 22 12.79 -0.48 -0.42
N LEU A 23 11.75 -1.10 0.17
CA LEU A 23 11.95 -2.23 1.07
C LEU A 23 12.73 -3.34 0.35
N ARG A 24 13.70 -3.97 1.04
CA ARG A 24 14.64 -4.92 0.41
C ARG A 24 13.95 -6.04 -0.38
N THR A 25 12.80 -6.52 0.10
CA THR A 25 11.98 -7.53 -0.59
C THR A 25 11.43 -7.06 -1.94
N HIS A 26 11.24 -5.76 -2.14
CA HIS A 26 10.77 -5.16 -3.39
C HIS A 26 11.92 -5.01 -4.40
N LEU A 27 13.17 -4.98 -3.92
CA LEU A 27 14.37 -4.83 -4.75
C LEU A 27 15.02 -6.17 -5.13
N MET A 28 14.46 -7.29 -4.67
CA MET A 28 14.97 -8.63 -4.93
C MET A 28 14.97 -8.95 -6.43
N PRO A 29 15.95 -9.74 -6.95
CA PRO A 29 16.03 -10.09 -8.36
C PRO A 29 14.73 -10.67 -8.92
N GLN A 30 14.05 -11.54 -8.16
CA GLN A 30 12.78 -12.12 -8.61
C GLN A 30 11.69 -11.09 -8.87
N MET A 31 11.71 -9.95 -8.18
CA MET A 31 10.78 -8.85 -8.45
C MET A 31 11.14 -8.11 -9.73
N LYS A 32 12.43 -7.89 -9.99
CA LYS A 32 12.90 -7.28 -11.24
C LYS A 32 12.54 -8.14 -12.45
N ASP A 33 12.76 -9.46 -12.35
CA ASP A 33 12.40 -10.40 -13.40
C ASP A 33 10.90 -10.41 -13.66
N PHE A 34 10.09 -10.37 -12.59
CA PHE A 34 8.64 -10.27 -12.70
C PHE A 34 8.20 -8.96 -13.38
N ILE A 35 8.80 -7.83 -13.02
CA ILE A 35 8.46 -6.53 -13.63
C ILE A 35 8.82 -6.55 -15.12
N ALA A 36 10.02 -6.99 -15.48
CA ALA A 36 10.46 -7.08 -16.87
C ALA A 36 9.58 -8.00 -17.71
N ALA A 37 9.15 -9.14 -17.15
CA ALA A 37 8.28 -10.09 -17.85
C ALA A 37 6.83 -9.57 -18.06
N ASN A 38 6.46 -8.43 -17.49
CA ASN A 38 5.09 -7.88 -17.52
C ASN A 38 5.08 -6.39 -17.92
N GLU A 39 6.12 -5.90 -18.58
CA GLU A 39 6.28 -4.48 -18.94
C GLU A 39 5.19 -3.95 -19.89
N ASP A 40 4.48 -4.83 -20.58
CA ASP A 40 3.37 -4.52 -21.49
C ASP A 40 2.13 -3.98 -20.75
N TRP A 41 1.96 -4.34 -19.48
CA TRP A 41 0.83 -3.89 -18.67
C TRP A 41 1.21 -3.35 -17.29
N LEU A 42 2.46 -3.51 -16.84
CA LEU A 42 2.93 -3.09 -15.51
C LEU A 42 4.05 -2.06 -15.61
N ALA A 43 3.79 -0.84 -15.15
CA ALA A 43 4.81 0.17 -14.91
C ALA A 43 5.08 0.28 -13.40
N VAL A 44 6.36 0.29 -13.00
CA VAL A 44 6.73 0.41 -11.58
C VAL A 44 7.56 1.67 -11.36
N PHE A 45 7.16 2.48 -10.38
CA PHE A 45 7.88 3.66 -9.92
C PHE A 45 8.28 3.49 -8.47
N HIS A 46 9.57 3.65 -8.18
CA HIS A 46 10.08 3.61 -6.82
C HIS A 46 10.11 5.01 -6.21
N PHE A 47 9.76 5.11 -4.93
CA PHE A 47 9.98 6.35 -4.17
C PHE A 47 11.48 6.65 -4.05
N PRO A 48 11.87 7.94 -3.94
CA PRO A 48 13.21 8.30 -3.49
C PRO A 48 13.53 7.64 -2.14
N SER A 49 14.81 7.35 -1.92
CA SER A 49 15.26 6.85 -0.62
C SER A 49 14.87 7.82 0.50
N TYR A 50 14.35 7.28 1.60
CA TYR A 50 13.94 8.05 2.78
C TYR A 50 12.86 9.13 2.54
N ALA A 51 11.91 8.87 1.64
CA ALA A 51 10.74 9.75 1.41
C ALA A 51 9.42 9.12 1.90
N PRO A 52 9.24 8.88 3.22
CA PRO A 52 8.01 8.31 3.77
C PRO A 52 6.80 9.23 3.62
N ASP A 53 7.02 10.54 3.55
CA ASP A 53 6.04 11.59 3.30
C ASP A 53 5.34 11.46 1.93
N LEU A 54 6.02 10.82 0.96
CA LEU A 54 5.44 10.53 -0.35
C LEU A 54 4.64 9.22 -0.39
N ASN A 55 4.74 8.38 0.65
CA ASN A 55 4.09 7.08 0.69
C ASN A 55 2.72 7.16 1.37
N PRO A 56 1.59 7.07 0.64
CA PRO A 56 0.25 7.19 1.22
C PRO A 56 -0.07 6.06 2.22
N GLN A 57 0.67 4.95 2.16
CA GLN A 57 0.56 3.87 3.15
C GLN A 57 0.88 4.36 4.57
N GLU A 58 1.78 5.34 4.73
CA GLU A 58 2.11 5.91 6.03
C GLU A 58 0.90 6.63 6.65
N GLY A 59 0.10 7.31 5.82
CA GLY A 59 -1.18 7.89 6.26
C GLY A 59 -2.16 6.82 6.76
N ILE A 60 -2.25 5.69 6.06
CA ILE A 60 -3.08 4.55 6.48
C ILE A 60 -2.57 3.98 7.81
N TRP A 61 -1.25 3.83 7.97
CA TRP A 61 -0.65 3.37 9.23
C TRP A 61 -0.88 4.33 10.38
N SER A 62 -0.81 5.64 10.14
CA SER A 62 -1.16 6.66 11.14
C SER A 62 -2.61 6.51 11.61
N LEU A 63 -3.56 6.29 10.70
CA LEU A 63 -4.96 6.03 11.05
C LEU A 63 -5.12 4.76 11.90
N VAL A 64 -4.44 3.67 11.52
CA VAL A 64 -4.46 2.41 12.28
C VAL A 64 -3.86 2.58 13.67
N ASN A 65 -2.69 3.20 13.77
CA ASN A 65 -2.00 3.44 15.03
C ASN A 65 -2.84 4.32 15.96
N ARG A 66 -3.51 5.36 15.43
CA ARG A 66 -4.45 6.18 16.21
C ARG A 66 -5.65 5.38 16.71
N ALA A 67 -6.16 4.44 15.92
CA ALA A 67 -7.31 3.61 16.29
C ALA A 67 -6.98 2.58 17.38
N ILE A 68 -5.75 2.05 17.41
CA ILE A 68 -5.35 0.98 18.33
C ILE A 68 -4.39 1.46 19.43
N GLY A 69 -3.96 2.72 19.43
CA GLY A 69 -2.87 3.20 20.30
C GLY A 69 -3.16 3.08 21.81
N ASN A 70 -4.42 3.04 22.20
CA ASN A 70 -4.85 2.87 23.60
C ASN A 70 -5.32 1.44 23.91
N LEU A 71 -5.11 0.49 22.99
CA LEU A 71 -5.50 -0.91 23.19
C LEU A 71 -4.48 -1.61 24.08
N ALA A 72 -4.91 -2.02 25.28
CA ALA A 72 -4.15 -2.94 26.13
C ALA A 72 -4.34 -4.39 25.66
N ALA A 73 -3.77 -4.75 24.52
CA ALA A 73 -3.85 -6.11 23.99
C ALA A 73 -3.09 -7.09 24.89
N ALA A 74 -3.76 -8.17 25.31
CA ALA A 74 -3.16 -9.19 26.17
C ALA A 74 -2.21 -10.14 25.41
N ASN A 75 -2.32 -10.21 24.08
CA ASN A 75 -1.49 -11.03 23.22
C ASN A 75 -1.47 -10.53 21.77
N LEU A 76 -0.62 -11.15 20.96
CA LEU A 76 -0.44 -10.81 19.55
C LEU A 76 -1.72 -11.04 18.72
N ASP A 77 -2.55 -12.03 19.06
CA ASP A 77 -3.78 -12.31 18.32
C ASP A 77 -4.82 -11.20 18.50
N GLN A 78 -4.93 -10.65 19.71
CA GLN A 78 -5.78 -9.51 19.98
C GLN A 78 -5.29 -8.26 19.22
N LEU A 79 -3.98 -8.02 19.21
CA LEU A 79 -3.40 -6.91 18.45
C LEU A 79 -3.63 -7.08 16.94
N ALA A 80 -3.36 -8.27 16.40
CA ALA A 80 -3.57 -8.58 14.98
C ALA A 80 -5.04 -8.43 14.58
N THR A 81 -5.97 -8.83 15.45
CA THR A 81 -7.41 -8.66 15.23
C THR A 81 -7.78 -7.18 15.20
N ALA A 82 -7.26 -6.37 16.12
CA ALA A 82 -7.51 -4.93 16.15
C ALA A 82 -6.96 -4.21 14.90
N VAL A 83 -5.74 -4.54 14.49
CA VAL A 83 -5.13 -4.02 13.26
C VAL A 83 -5.99 -4.38 12.04
N LYS A 84 -6.35 -5.67 11.88
CA LYS A 84 -7.22 -6.12 10.77
C LYS A 84 -8.57 -5.41 10.76
N ARG A 85 -9.18 -5.21 11.94
CA ARG A 85 -10.45 -4.48 12.07
C ARG A 85 -10.28 -3.02 11.64
N SER A 86 -9.23 -2.34 12.08
CA SER A 86 -8.96 -0.95 11.70
C SER A 86 -8.74 -0.82 10.20
N LEU A 87 -7.92 -1.69 9.59
CA LEU A 87 -7.70 -1.71 8.14
C LEU A 87 -9.00 -1.93 7.36
N LYS A 88 -9.85 -2.87 7.82
CA LYS A 88 -11.15 -3.14 7.22
C LYS A 88 -12.09 -1.93 7.33
N GLN A 89 -12.06 -1.20 8.45
CA GLN A 89 -12.85 0.03 8.60
C GLN A 89 -12.37 1.15 7.66
N THR A 90 -11.06 1.32 7.51
CA THR A 90 -10.49 2.26 6.53
C THR A 90 -10.89 1.89 5.10
N GLN A 91 -10.88 0.60 4.75
CA GLN A 91 -11.31 0.11 3.43
C GLN A 91 -12.75 0.50 3.09
N TYR A 92 -13.67 0.52 4.06
CA TYR A 92 -15.06 0.94 3.85
C TYR A 92 -15.26 2.46 3.87
N ARG A 93 -14.20 3.25 4.00
CA ARG A 93 -14.24 4.72 4.04
C ARG A 93 -13.28 5.29 2.98
N PRO A 94 -13.67 5.26 1.68
CA PRO A 94 -12.80 5.68 0.59
C PRO A 94 -12.20 7.08 0.78
N HIS A 95 -12.96 8.03 1.31
CA HIS A 95 -12.49 9.39 1.60
C HIS A 95 -11.24 9.45 2.53
N LEU A 96 -11.03 8.45 3.39
CA LEU A 96 -9.81 8.38 4.21
C LEU A 96 -8.61 7.97 3.37
N ILE A 97 -8.81 7.07 2.40
CA ILE A 97 -7.78 6.64 1.45
C ILE A 97 -7.42 7.81 0.54
N ASP A 98 -8.43 8.52 0.03
CA ASP A 98 -8.23 9.73 -0.78
C ASP A 98 -7.50 10.81 0.00
N GLY A 99 -7.87 11.02 1.28
CA GLY A 99 -7.16 11.95 2.16
C GLY A 99 -5.69 11.59 2.38
N CYS A 100 -5.35 10.30 2.49
CA CYS A 100 -3.96 9.86 2.55
C CYS A 100 -3.19 10.14 1.26
N LEU A 101 -3.82 9.99 0.09
CA LEU A 101 -3.21 10.33 -1.21
C LEU A 101 -3.02 11.85 -1.37
N ILE A 102 -4.01 12.64 -0.99
CA ILE A 102 -3.91 14.11 -1.01
C ILE A 102 -2.76 14.58 -0.11
N GLY A 103 -2.60 13.95 1.05
CA GLY A 103 -1.53 14.28 2.00
C GLY A 103 -0.10 14.11 1.45
N THR A 104 0.10 13.30 0.40
CA THR A 104 1.42 13.13 -0.23
C THR A 104 1.66 14.09 -1.40
N GLY A 105 0.65 14.91 -1.77
CA GLY A 105 0.71 15.75 -2.97
C GLY A 105 0.60 14.96 -4.29
N LEU A 106 0.44 13.63 -4.24
CA LEU A 106 0.21 12.79 -5.41
C LEU A 106 -1.26 12.84 -5.81
N THR A 107 -1.68 13.92 -6.44
CA THR A 107 -3.06 14.07 -6.92
C THR A 107 -3.23 13.35 -8.26
N LEU A 108 -4.23 12.46 -8.33
CA LEU A 108 -4.68 11.88 -9.59
C LEU A 108 -5.54 12.92 -10.33
N THR A 109 -4.93 13.72 -11.20
CA THR A 109 -5.68 14.56 -12.15
C THR A 109 -6.31 13.65 -13.19
N SER A 110 -7.64 13.62 -13.21
CA SER A 110 -8.43 12.96 -14.25
C SER A 110 -8.49 13.79 -15.53
#